data_AF-A0A838Q1E4-F1
#
_entry.id   AF-A0A838Q1E4-F1
#
_cell.length_a   1.000
_cell.length_b   1.000
_cell.length_c   1.000
_cell.angle_alpha   90.00
_cell.angle_beta   90.00
_cell.angle_gamma   90.00
#
_symmetry.space_group_name_H-M   'P 1'
#
loop_
_entity.id
_entity.type
_entity.pdbx_description
1 polymer ?
#
loop_
_entity_poly.entity_id
_entity_poly.type
_entity_poly.pdbx_seq_one_letter_code
_entity_poly.pdbx_strand_id
1 'polypeptide(L)'
;MKTKFSVIALVISFALASAAQANLVLTADSPFKPSDESPSTLESEIGARLGNPNLIDALRVDGQASGTTFDNGVVHVLFNNTAGGQTATITYDLTGSPSVTVVGIFVFGGNLGGNLYTATADRTVIGFGTVNAPLAGNSGSFADISHIDFFVQPTGGGNNVPDGGVTVTLLGGALGGLALMRRFGMHSSAKV
;
A
#
# COMPACT_ATOMS: atom_id res chain seq x y z
N MET A 1 21.13 -35.65 57.64
CA MET A 1 20.53 -35.78 56.28
C MET A 1 20.23 -34.39 55.76
N LYS A 2 20.86 -33.97 54.66
CA LYS A 2 20.62 -32.66 54.00
C LYS A 2 19.91 -32.92 52.68
N THR A 3 18.61 -32.62 52.61
CA THR A 3 17.80 -32.66 51.38
C THR A 3 18.13 -31.43 50.54
N LYS A 4 18.66 -31.66 49.33
CA LYS A 4 18.88 -30.60 48.34
C LYS A 4 17.60 -30.45 47.52
N PHE A 5 16.92 -29.31 47.64
CA PHE A 5 15.86 -28.92 46.72
C PHE A 5 16.50 -28.31 45.47
N SER A 6 16.33 -28.97 44.33
CA SER A 6 16.74 -28.46 43.03
C SER A 6 15.54 -27.73 42.42
N VAL A 7 15.61 -26.40 42.35
CA VAL A 7 14.61 -25.56 41.68
C VAL A 7 15.02 -25.45 40.21
N ILE A 8 14.27 -26.10 39.32
CA ILE A 8 14.41 -25.92 37.87
C ILE A 8 13.64 -24.65 37.52
N ALA A 9 14.36 -23.58 37.19
CA ALA A 9 13.77 -22.36 36.64
C ALA A 9 13.43 -22.58 35.16
N LEU A 10 12.14 -22.72 34.85
CA LEU A 10 11.63 -22.72 33.48
C LEU A 10 11.63 -21.27 32.98
N VAL A 11 12.60 -20.91 32.14
CA VAL A 11 12.63 -19.62 31.44
C VAL A 11 11.71 -19.74 30.22
N ILE A 12 10.50 -19.18 30.32
CA ILE A 12 9.59 -19.01 29.18
C ILE A 12 10.03 -17.74 28.46
N SER A 13 10.86 -17.89 27.43
CA SER A 13 11.20 -16.80 26.52
C SER A 13 9.99 -16.49 25.63
N PHE A 14 9.24 -15.44 25.95
CA PHE A 14 8.30 -14.84 24.99
C PHE A 14 9.12 -14.15 23.89
N ALA A 15 9.27 -14.81 22.74
CA ALA A 15 9.71 -14.14 21.53
C ALA A 15 8.58 -13.22 21.06
N LEU A 16 8.72 -11.92 21.31
CA LEU A 16 7.95 -10.90 20.60
C LEU A 16 8.36 -10.96 19.14
N ALA A 17 7.59 -11.67 18.31
CA ALA A 17 7.74 -11.60 16.87
C ALA A 17 7.32 -10.18 16.44
N SER A 18 8.29 -9.28 16.30
CA SER A 18 8.04 -8.03 15.58
C SER A 18 7.81 -8.41 14.12
N ALA A 19 6.61 -8.14 13.62
CA ALA A 19 6.42 -8.07 12.18
C ALA A 19 7.28 -6.88 11.73
N ALA A 20 8.39 -7.14 11.05
CA ALA A 20 9.14 -6.03 10.46
C ALA A 20 8.29 -5.36 9.38
N GLN A 21 8.74 -4.20 8.92
CA GLN A 21 7.98 -3.33 8.03
C GLN A 21 8.88 -2.96 6.85
N ALA A 22 8.35 -2.98 5.62
CA ALA A 22 9.05 -2.52 4.45
C ALA A 22 9.08 -0.99 4.39
N ASN A 23 10.23 -0.43 4.03
CA ASN A 23 10.31 1.01 3.76
C ASN A 23 9.95 1.29 2.30
N LEU A 24 9.31 2.43 2.05
CA LEU A 24 9.10 2.95 0.70
C LEU A 24 10.35 3.67 0.21
N VAL A 25 10.83 3.32 -0.97
CA VAL A 25 12.03 3.87 -1.59
C VAL A 25 11.67 4.42 -2.96
N LEU A 26 12.09 5.66 -3.24
CA LEU A 26 11.93 6.28 -4.56
C LEU A 26 12.75 5.51 -5.61
N THR A 27 12.14 5.17 -6.73
CA THR A 27 12.83 4.48 -7.82
C THR A 27 13.70 5.43 -8.62
N ALA A 28 14.78 4.91 -9.21
CA ALA A 28 15.66 5.67 -10.10
C ALA A 28 14.97 6.17 -11.38
N ASP A 29 13.85 5.53 -11.74
CA ASP A 29 13.02 5.89 -12.90
C ASP A 29 12.07 7.08 -12.66
N SER A 30 12.16 7.70 -11.48
CA SER A 30 11.33 8.84 -11.08
C SER A 30 12.05 10.19 -11.26
N PRO A 31 11.32 11.27 -11.60
CA PRO A 31 9.91 11.29 -11.97
C PRO A 31 9.70 10.82 -13.41
N PHE A 32 8.49 10.36 -13.73
CA PHE A 32 8.09 10.14 -15.11
C PHE A 32 6.63 10.51 -15.36
N LYS A 33 6.34 10.81 -16.62
CA LYS A 33 4.98 11.13 -17.08
C LYS A 33 4.46 9.98 -17.94
N PRO A 34 3.41 9.27 -17.51
CA PRO A 34 2.81 8.24 -18.33
C PRO A 34 2.12 8.85 -19.55
N SER A 35 1.91 8.04 -20.58
CA SER A 35 1.24 8.47 -21.81
C SER A 35 -0.21 8.90 -21.57
N ASP A 36 -0.89 8.22 -20.65
CA ASP A 36 -2.16 8.62 -20.04
C ASP A 36 -2.29 8.04 -18.62
N GLU A 37 -3.31 8.47 -17.88
CA GLU A 37 -3.57 8.05 -16.49
C GLU A 37 -4.65 6.96 -16.41
N SER A 38 -4.93 6.23 -17.49
CA SER A 38 -5.87 5.11 -17.42
C SER A 38 -5.22 3.93 -16.67
N PRO A 39 -5.99 3.16 -15.86
CA PRO A 39 -5.43 2.06 -15.08
C PRO A 39 -4.60 1.08 -15.91
N SER A 40 -5.07 0.71 -17.11
CA SER A 40 -4.35 -0.21 -18.01
C SER A 40 -3.01 0.32 -18.50
N THR A 41 -2.92 1.64 -18.75
CA THR A 41 -1.66 2.27 -19.17
C THR A 41 -0.69 2.33 -18.01
N LEU A 42 -1.16 2.70 -16.82
CA LEU A 42 -0.35 2.76 -15.61
C LEU A 42 0.19 1.39 -15.20
N GLU A 43 -0.65 0.35 -15.20
CA GLU A 43 -0.24 -1.04 -14.94
C GLU A 43 0.88 -1.50 -15.88
N SER A 44 0.73 -1.19 -17.18
CA SER A 44 1.72 -1.55 -18.21
C SER A 44 3.04 -0.79 -18.03
N GLU A 45 2.99 0.54 -17.92
CA GLU A 45 4.19 1.37 -17.84
C GLU A 45 4.94 1.20 -16.52
N ILE A 46 4.23 1.14 -15.40
CA ILE A 46 4.84 0.88 -14.08
C ILE A 46 5.33 -0.57 -14.02
N GLY A 47 4.57 -1.51 -14.58
CA GLY A 47 4.98 -2.90 -14.66
C GLY A 47 6.30 -3.08 -15.41
N ALA A 48 6.47 -2.40 -16.54
CA ALA A 48 7.73 -2.40 -17.28
C ALA A 48 8.90 -1.83 -16.46
N ARG A 49 8.69 -0.75 -15.70
CA ARG A 49 9.72 -0.12 -14.85
C ARG A 49 10.10 -0.97 -13.64
N LEU A 50 9.12 -1.63 -13.03
CA LEU A 50 9.34 -2.49 -11.86
C LEU A 50 9.76 -3.92 -12.24
N GLY A 51 9.82 -4.25 -13.54
CA GLY A 51 10.06 -5.61 -14.00
C GLY A 51 8.95 -6.59 -13.62
N ASN A 52 7.71 -6.09 -13.46
CA ASN A 52 6.56 -6.86 -13.03
C ASN A 52 5.36 -6.68 -13.99
N PRO A 53 5.11 -7.62 -14.91
CA PRO A 53 4.02 -7.48 -15.88
C PRO A 53 2.62 -7.76 -15.30
N ASN A 54 2.52 -8.23 -14.05
CA ASN A 54 1.26 -8.68 -13.44
C ASN A 54 0.78 -7.71 -12.35
N LEU A 55 1.03 -6.41 -12.53
CA LEU A 55 0.52 -5.39 -11.62
C LEU A 55 -0.98 -5.17 -11.82
N ILE A 56 -1.63 -4.88 -10.71
CA ILE A 56 -3.03 -4.49 -10.64
C ILE A 56 -3.08 -3.13 -9.94
N ASP A 57 -3.72 -2.14 -10.57
CA ASP A 57 -4.09 -0.89 -9.91
C ASP A 57 -5.23 -1.16 -8.92
N ALA A 58 -4.89 -1.17 -7.63
CA ALA A 58 -5.79 -1.64 -6.58
C ALA A 58 -6.55 -0.51 -5.89
N LEU A 59 -5.94 0.68 -5.82
CA LEU A 59 -6.47 1.78 -5.03
C LEU A 59 -5.89 3.10 -5.52
N ARG A 60 -6.79 4.04 -5.78
CA ARG A 60 -6.49 5.45 -5.96
C ARG A 60 -6.92 6.23 -4.72
N VAL A 61 -6.04 7.11 -4.25
CA VAL A 61 -6.31 8.05 -3.17
C VAL A 61 -6.13 9.46 -3.71
N ASP A 62 -7.21 10.23 -3.79
CA ASP A 62 -7.15 11.62 -4.24
C ASP A 62 -6.33 12.48 -3.26
N GLY A 63 -5.61 13.45 -3.79
CA GLY A 63 -4.86 14.43 -3.03
C GLY A 63 -5.75 15.21 -2.07
N GLN A 64 -5.25 15.47 -0.86
CA GLN A 64 -5.99 16.20 0.17
C GLN A 64 -5.14 17.30 0.80
N ALA A 65 -5.76 18.18 1.58
CA ALA A 65 -5.07 19.20 2.35
C ALA A 65 -4.22 18.58 3.48
N SER A 66 -3.17 19.29 3.90
CA SER A 66 -2.33 18.85 5.03
C SER A 66 -3.16 18.66 6.31
N GLY A 67 -2.83 17.62 7.08
CA GLY A 67 -3.50 17.23 8.31
C GLY A 67 -4.73 16.33 8.11
N THR A 68 -5.05 15.98 6.87
CA THR A 68 -6.13 15.04 6.55
C THR A 68 -5.60 13.62 6.37
N THR A 69 -6.48 12.65 6.62
CA THR A 69 -6.15 11.23 6.54
C THR A 69 -7.16 10.49 5.67
N PHE A 70 -6.65 9.67 4.75
CA PHE A 70 -7.39 8.58 4.15
C PHE A 70 -7.09 7.29 4.91
N ASP A 71 -8.13 6.50 5.19
CA ASP A 71 -8.02 5.23 5.92
C ASP A 71 -9.12 4.28 5.43
N ASN A 72 -8.75 3.09 4.96
CA ASN A 72 -9.69 2.02 4.60
C ASN A 72 -9.49 0.74 5.43
N GLY A 73 -8.77 0.82 6.55
CA GLY A 73 -8.42 -0.28 7.44
C GLY A 73 -7.24 -1.14 6.98
N VAL A 74 -6.72 -0.92 5.77
CA VAL A 74 -5.58 -1.65 5.20
C VAL A 74 -4.49 -0.68 4.77
N VAL A 75 -4.87 0.45 4.17
CA VAL A 75 -4.00 1.53 3.73
C VAL A 75 -4.41 2.79 4.49
N HIS A 76 -3.41 3.46 5.06
CA HIS A 76 -3.52 4.72 5.76
C HIS A 76 -2.60 5.73 5.07
N VAL A 77 -3.15 6.87 4.67
CA VAL A 77 -2.40 7.97 4.04
C VAL A 77 -2.66 9.25 4.83
N LEU A 78 -1.63 9.79 5.46
CA LEU A 78 -1.65 11.10 6.12
C LEU A 78 -1.01 12.13 5.21
N PHE A 79 -1.79 13.11 4.77
CA PHE A 79 -1.27 14.23 3.97
C PHE A 79 -0.62 15.28 4.88
N ASN A 80 0.58 15.70 4.54
CA ASN A 80 1.39 16.63 5.33
C ASN A 80 1.96 17.74 4.46
N ASN A 81 2.28 18.87 5.07
CA ASN A 81 3.14 19.89 4.47
C ASN A 81 4.46 19.95 5.23
N THR A 82 5.54 19.95 4.46
CA THR A 82 6.90 20.16 4.96
C THR A 82 7.46 21.48 4.41
N ALA A 83 8.63 21.90 4.90
CA ALA A 83 9.33 23.06 4.32
C ALA A 83 9.62 22.88 2.82
N GLY A 84 9.73 21.63 2.34
CA GLY A 84 9.94 21.29 0.94
C GLY A 84 8.65 21.11 0.12
N GLY A 85 7.47 21.41 0.66
CA GLY A 85 6.19 21.22 -0.04
C GLY A 85 5.35 20.06 0.52
N GLN A 86 4.29 19.70 -0.22
CA GLN A 86 3.35 18.67 0.20
C GLN A 86 3.98 17.26 0.13
N THR A 87 3.73 16.46 1.15
CA THR A 87 4.13 15.06 1.24
C THR A 87 2.98 14.22 1.76
N ALA A 88 3.07 12.90 1.66
CA ALA A 88 2.16 11.99 2.32
C ALA A 88 2.93 10.91 3.07
N THR A 89 2.49 10.59 4.28
CA THR A 89 2.98 9.43 5.03
C THR A 89 2.03 8.27 4.81
N ILE A 90 2.54 7.22 4.19
CA ILE A 90 1.78 6.02 3.86
C ILE A 90 2.13 4.94 4.88
N THR A 91 1.12 4.25 5.38
CA THR A 91 1.25 2.97 6.08
C THR A 91 0.30 1.98 5.43
N TYR A 92 0.72 0.73 5.23
CA TYR A 92 -0.18 -0.33 4.82
C TYR A 92 0.08 -1.62 5.60
N ASP A 93 -0.99 -2.38 5.85
CA ASP A 93 -0.96 -3.70 6.47
C ASP A 93 -1.94 -4.63 5.73
N LEU A 94 -1.38 -5.48 4.87
CA LEU A 94 -2.05 -6.50 4.08
C LEU A 94 -2.00 -7.88 4.76
N THR A 95 -1.65 -7.99 6.05
CA THR A 95 -1.60 -9.31 6.72
C THR A 95 -2.95 -10.04 6.71
N GLY A 96 -4.06 -9.29 6.72
CA GLY A 96 -5.42 -9.84 6.53
C GLY A 96 -5.76 -10.24 5.08
N SER A 97 -4.90 -9.90 4.12
CA SER A 97 -5.07 -10.11 2.68
C SER A 97 -3.85 -10.86 2.10
N PRO A 98 -3.59 -12.12 2.52
CA PRO A 98 -2.35 -12.83 2.22
C PRO A 98 -2.11 -13.07 0.73
N SER A 99 -3.15 -12.94 -0.09
CA SER A 99 -3.11 -13.18 -1.54
C SER A 99 -2.62 -12.01 -2.36
N VAL A 100 -2.31 -10.84 -1.76
CA VAL A 100 -1.75 -9.70 -2.49
C VAL A 100 -0.58 -9.05 -1.74
N THR A 101 0.32 -8.43 -2.49
CA THR A 101 1.44 -7.64 -1.95
C THR A 101 1.58 -6.31 -2.68
N VAL A 102 1.94 -5.23 -1.97
CA VAL A 102 2.23 -3.93 -2.60
C VAL A 102 3.57 -4.03 -3.32
N VAL A 103 3.58 -3.65 -4.59
CA VAL A 103 4.79 -3.64 -5.43
C VAL A 103 5.24 -2.22 -5.72
N GLY A 104 4.28 -1.33 -6.01
CA GLY A 104 4.55 0.04 -6.39
C GLY A 104 3.52 1.01 -5.83
N ILE A 105 3.95 2.23 -5.56
CA ILE A 105 3.08 3.35 -5.22
C ILE A 105 3.48 4.52 -6.11
N PHE A 106 2.56 5.04 -6.89
CA PHE A 106 2.82 6.14 -7.81
C PHE A 106 2.10 7.41 -7.36
N VAL A 107 2.87 8.48 -7.14
CA VAL A 107 2.39 9.72 -6.54
C VAL A 107 2.42 10.81 -7.59
N PHE A 108 1.25 11.19 -8.06
CA PHE A 108 1.09 12.18 -9.11
C PHE A 108 1.09 13.60 -8.57
N GLY A 109 1.64 14.51 -9.36
CA GLY A 109 1.55 15.94 -9.11
C GLY A 109 2.40 16.76 -10.07
N GLY A 110 2.05 18.04 -10.20
CA GLY A 110 2.74 18.96 -11.10
C GLY A 110 2.66 18.54 -12.57
N ASN A 111 3.63 19.00 -13.38
CA ASN A 111 3.65 18.77 -14.82
C ASN A 111 4.55 17.60 -15.26
N LEU A 112 5.37 17.06 -14.35
CA LEU A 112 6.32 15.98 -14.60
C LEU A 112 5.71 14.57 -14.47
N GLY A 113 4.41 14.47 -14.19
CA GLY A 113 3.69 13.20 -14.01
C GLY A 113 3.66 12.79 -12.55
N GLY A 114 4.45 11.79 -12.18
CA GLY A 114 4.53 11.30 -10.81
C GLY A 114 5.91 10.74 -10.41
N ASN A 115 6.04 10.47 -9.12
CA ASN A 115 7.16 9.75 -8.52
C ASN A 115 6.72 8.32 -8.17
N LEU A 116 7.53 7.33 -8.53
CA LEU A 116 7.31 5.92 -8.26
C LEU A 116 8.13 5.46 -7.06
N TYR A 117 7.45 4.82 -6.11
CA TYR A 117 8.05 4.24 -4.91
C TYR A 117 7.84 2.73 -4.91
N THR A 118 8.83 1.98 -4.41
CA THR A 118 8.74 0.54 -4.19
C THR A 118 8.98 0.20 -2.73
N ALA A 119 8.42 -0.92 -2.29
CA ALA A 119 8.71 -1.47 -0.96
C ALA A 119 10.06 -2.20 -0.97
N THR A 120 10.87 -2.03 0.07
CA THR A 120 12.09 -2.85 0.25
C THR A 120 11.73 -4.35 0.27
N ALA A 121 12.48 -5.16 -0.46
CA ALA A 121 12.10 -6.47 -0.99
C ALA A 121 11.71 -7.59 0.01
N ASP A 122 11.70 -7.36 1.32
CA ASP A 122 11.53 -8.44 2.30
C ASP A 122 10.22 -8.45 3.11
N ARG A 123 9.36 -7.41 3.05
CA ARG A 123 8.00 -7.47 3.65
C ARG A 123 6.95 -6.65 2.90
N THR A 124 6.66 -7.04 1.68
CA THR A 124 5.66 -6.43 0.77
C THR A 124 4.20 -6.46 1.26
N VAL A 125 3.93 -7.02 2.45
CA VAL A 125 2.60 -7.04 3.09
C VAL A 125 2.44 -6.01 4.20
N ILE A 126 3.51 -5.48 4.81
CA ILE A 126 3.41 -4.38 5.78
C ILE A 126 4.47 -3.37 5.40
N GLY A 127 4.09 -2.11 5.18
CA GLY A 127 5.05 -1.09 4.81
C GLY A 127 4.71 0.30 5.31
N PHE A 128 5.70 1.16 5.21
CA PHE A 128 5.62 2.55 5.60
C PHE A 128 6.61 3.41 4.83
N GLY A 129 6.25 4.66 4.59
CA GLY A 129 7.20 5.67 4.18
C GLY A 129 6.57 7.00 3.88
N THR A 130 7.41 8.01 3.76
CA THR A 130 7.01 9.33 3.31
C THR A 130 7.26 9.45 1.81
N VAL A 131 6.22 9.83 1.08
CA VAL A 131 6.23 10.01 -0.36
C VAL A 131 5.92 11.46 -0.72
N ASN A 132 6.29 11.86 -1.93
CA ASN A 132 6.03 13.19 -2.47
C ASN A 132 5.81 13.12 -3.98
N ALA A 133 5.09 14.11 -4.50
CA ALA A 133 5.03 14.35 -5.93
C ALA A 133 6.36 14.96 -6.43
N PRO A 134 6.61 14.98 -7.75
CA PRO A 134 7.78 15.62 -8.33
C PRO A 134 7.91 17.10 -7.94
N LEU A 135 9.11 17.66 -8.07
CA LEU A 135 9.35 19.09 -7.84
C LEU A 135 8.50 19.98 -8.76
N ALA A 136 7.92 21.04 -8.19
CA ALA A 136 7.19 22.06 -8.92
C ALA A 136 8.17 23.03 -9.61
N GLY A 137 8.61 22.66 -10.81
CA GLY A 137 9.54 23.46 -11.62
C GLY A 137 10.84 23.76 -10.89
N ASN A 138 11.31 25.01 -10.98
CA ASN A 138 12.59 25.44 -10.39
C ASN A 138 12.47 25.94 -8.94
N SER A 139 11.33 25.73 -8.27
CA SER A 139 11.09 26.26 -6.91
C SER A 139 11.92 25.55 -5.83
N GLY A 140 12.38 24.33 -6.10
CA GLY A 140 12.99 23.47 -5.08
C GLY A 140 11.98 22.84 -4.12
N SER A 141 10.68 23.06 -4.32
CA SER A 141 9.59 22.47 -3.55
C SER A 141 8.83 21.41 -4.37
N PHE A 142 8.30 20.39 -3.70
CA PHE A 142 7.38 19.41 -4.29
C PHE A 142 6.10 20.09 -4.78
N ALA A 143 5.55 19.58 -5.87
CA ALA A 143 4.20 19.93 -6.30
C ALA A 143 3.17 19.38 -5.31
N ASP A 144 1.96 19.93 -5.36
CA ASP A 144 0.82 19.33 -4.68
C ASP A 144 0.53 17.95 -5.28
N ILE A 145 0.20 17.01 -4.40
CA ILE A 145 -0.20 15.64 -4.76
C ILE A 145 -1.60 15.73 -5.34
N SER A 146 -1.78 15.33 -6.60
CA SER A 146 -3.10 15.26 -7.21
C SER A 146 -3.81 13.96 -6.81
N HIS A 147 -3.08 12.85 -6.77
CA HIS A 147 -3.55 11.54 -6.32
C HIS A 147 -2.36 10.57 -6.12
N ILE A 148 -2.64 9.44 -5.49
CA ILE A 148 -1.70 8.35 -5.22
C ILE A 148 -2.35 7.04 -5.67
N ASP A 149 -1.70 6.32 -6.56
CA ASP A 149 -2.14 5.00 -7.03
C ASP A 149 -1.27 3.89 -6.43
N PHE A 150 -1.92 2.83 -5.95
CA PHE A 150 -1.29 1.68 -5.30
C PHE A 150 -1.36 0.46 -6.21
N PHE A 151 -0.19 -0.06 -6.57
CA PHE A 151 -0.04 -1.23 -7.44
C PHE A 151 0.31 -2.46 -6.63
N VAL A 152 -0.52 -3.49 -6.78
CA VAL A 152 -0.36 -4.77 -6.09
C VAL A 152 -0.11 -5.89 -7.09
N GLN A 153 0.40 -7.01 -6.58
CA GLN A 153 0.44 -8.27 -7.32
C GLN A 153 -0.12 -9.40 -6.45
N PRO A 154 -0.66 -10.47 -7.05
CA PRO A 154 -1.01 -11.67 -6.31
C PRO A 154 0.21 -12.34 -5.63
N THR A 155 0.09 -12.67 -4.34
CA THR A 155 1.11 -13.41 -3.58
C THR A 155 1.09 -14.88 -4.02
N GLY A 156 2.06 -15.27 -4.83
CA GLY A 156 2.15 -16.63 -5.41
C GLY A 156 2.73 -16.67 -6.82
N GLY A 157 2.90 -15.51 -7.46
CA GLY A 157 3.39 -15.37 -8.83
C GLY A 157 4.92 -15.41 -8.96
N GLY A 158 5.57 -16.45 -8.47
CA GLY A 158 6.83 -16.86 -9.07
C GLY A 158 6.50 -17.54 -10.40
N ASN A 159 6.56 -16.82 -11.53
CA ASN A 159 6.41 -17.32 -12.91
C ASN A 159 5.28 -18.32 -13.25
N ASN A 160 4.31 -18.56 -12.37
CA ASN A 160 3.18 -19.43 -12.64
C ASN A 160 1.96 -18.56 -12.89
N VAL A 161 1.69 -18.32 -14.17
CA VAL A 161 0.43 -17.79 -14.69
C VAL A 161 -0.73 -18.63 -14.13
N PRO A 162 -1.67 -18.05 -13.36
CA PRO A 162 -2.91 -18.74 -13.03
C PRO A 162 -3.93 -18.46 -14.16
N ASP A 163 -4.07 -19.44 -15.04
CA ASP A 163 -5.00 -19.44 -16.17
C ASP A 163 -6.43 -19.11 -15.73
N GLY A 164 -6.97 -17.96 -16.17
CA GLY A 164 -8.39 -17.68 -16.43
C GLY A 164 -9.45 -17.82 -15.31
N GLY A 165 -9.15 -18.40 -14.15
CA GLY A 165 -10.15 -18.70 -13.11
C GLY A 165 -10.14 -17.77 -11.90
N VAL A 166 -8.99 -17.18 -11.58
CA VAL A 166 -8.81 -16.38 -10.36
C VAL A 166 -9.37 -14.96 -10.52
N THR A 167 -9.27 -14.36 -11.71
CA THR A 167 -9.75 -12.99 -12.00
C THR A 167 -11.27 -12.86 -11.79
N VAL A 168 -12.05 -13.89 -12.15
CA VAL A 168 -13.51 -13.90 -11.91
C VAL A 168 -13.83 -14.09 -10.42
N THR A 169 -13.01 -14.85 -9.70
CA THR A 169 -13.20 -15.11 -8.27
C THR A 169 -12.84 -13.88 -7.41
N LEU A 170 -11.84 -13.08 -7.83
CA LEU A 170 -11.45 -11.84 -7.16
C LEU A 170 -12.52 -10.74 -7.32
N LEU A 171 -13.08 -10.59 -8.53
CA LEU A 171 -14.17 -9.63 -8.79
C LEU A 171 -15.49 -10.07 -8.14
N GLY A 172 -15.77 -11.38 -8.09
CA GLY A 172 -16.94 -11.95 -7.41
C GLY A 172 -16.87 -11.85 -5.88
N GLY A 173 -15.69 -12.02 -5.30
CA GLY A 173 -15.47 -11.91 -3.84
C GLY A 173 -15.55 -10.48 -3.33
N ALA A 174 -14.99 -9.52 -4.06
CA ALA A 174 -15.00 -8.10 -3.69
C ALA A 174 -16.42 -7.49 -3.73
N LEU A 175 -17.25 -7.84 -4.72
CA LEU A 175 -18.66 -7.40 -4.78
C LEU A 175 -19.56 -8.13 -3.77
N GLY A 176 -19.28 -9.41 -3.49
CA GLY A 176 -20.00 -10.18 -2.47
C GLY A 176 -19.77 -9.64 -1.05
N GLY A 177 -18.54 -9.24 -0.73
CA GLY A 177 -18.19 -8.60 0.55
C GLY A 177 -18.89 -7.25 0.75
N LEU A 178 -18.96 -6.43 -0.30
CA LEU A 178 -19.61 -5.11 -0.24
C LEU A 178 -21.15 -5.21 -0.12
N ALA A 179 -21.77 -6.22 -0.74
CA ALA A 179 -23.20 -6.49 -0.62
C ALA A 179 -23.60 -6.95 0.81
N LEU A 180 -22.74 -7.70 1.50
CA LEU A 180 -22.97 -8.11 2.88
C LEU A 180 -22.79 -6.96 3.87
N MET A 181 -21.85 -6.03 3.64
CA MET A 181 -21.69 -4.84 4.48
C MET A 181 -22.92 -3.91 4.45
N ARG A 182 -23.64 -3.80 3.32
CA ARG A 182 -24.92 -3.05 3.26
C ARG A 182 -26.05 -3.69 4.07
N ARG A 183 -26.02 -5.01 4.29
CA ARG A 183 -27.09 -5.72 5.03
C ARG A 183 -26.98 -5.57 6.55
N PHE A 184 -25.78 -5.34 7.09
CA PHE A 184 -25.58 -5.17 8.53
C PHE A 184 -25.63 -3.71 9.02
N GLY A 185 -25.63 -2.73 8.11
CA GLY A 185 -25.74 -1.30 8.44
C GLY A 185 -27.17 -0.75 8.60
N MET A 186 -28.22 -1.51 8.24
CA MET A 186 -29.61 -1.03 8.25
C MET A 186 -30.48 -1.60 9.40
N HIS A 187 -29.89 -1.90 10.55
CA HIS A 187 -30.65 -2.32 11.73
C HIS A 187 -30.17 -1.64 13.02
N SER A 188 -30.20 -0.30 13.02
CA SER A 188 -30.21 0.47 14.27
C SER A 188 -31.00 1.77 14.09
N SER A 189 -32.33 1.66 14.22
CA SER A 189 -33.20 2.75 14.67
C SER A 189 -34.57 2.18 15.03
N ALA A 190 -34.74 1.82 16.30
CA ALA A 190 -36.04 1.85 16.96
C ALA A 190 -35.83 1.72 18.47
N LYS A 191 -35.94 2.85 19.20
CA LYS A 191 -36.56 2.92 20.52
C LYS A 191 -36.75 4.38 20.92
N VAL A 192 -37.99 4.85 20.71
CA VAL A 192 -38.72 5.69 21.68
C VAL A 192 -39.97 4.91 22.00
#